data_AF-A0A1J5CZM1-F1
#
_entry.id   AF-A0A1J5CZM1-F1
#
_cell.length_a   1.000
_cell.length_b   1.000
_cell.length_c   1.000
_cell.angle_alpha   90.00
_cell.angle_beta   90.00
_cell.angle_gamma   90.00
#
_symmetry.space_group_name_H-M   'P 1'
#
loop_
_entity.id
_entity.type
_entity.pdbx_description
1 polymer ?
#
loop_
_entity_poly.entity_id
_entity_poly.type
_entity_poly.pdbx_seq_one_letter_code
_entity_poly.pdbx_strand_id
1 'polypeptide(L)'
;MNKNIEIDFSTFYTSNAKLSELDSYIQKAQTLAGEGNDIILTGQAPIWLYLKVAHALHGKARKLIFRSPVTGDVLIFDHSPD
;
A
#
# COMPACT_ATOMS: atom_id res chain seq x y z
N MET A 1 0.90 16.66 -11.69
CA MET A 1 1.42 15.38 -12.20
C MET A 1 1.34 14.38 -11.07
N ASN A 2 0.64 13.27 -11.28
CA ASN A 2 0.48 12.23 -10.25
C ASN A 2 1.80 11.47 -10.13
N LYS A 3 2.25 11.23 -8.90
CA LYS A 3 3.49 10.49 -8.67
C LYS A 3 3.18 9.01 -8.53
N ASN A 4 4.12 8.18 -8.97
CA ASN A 4 4.10 6.76 -8.68
C ASN A 4 4.92 6.53 -7.40
N ILE A 5 4.28 6.06 -6.34
CA ILE A 5 4.87 5.90 -5.01
C ILE A 5 4.88 4.42 -4.66
N GLU A 6 6.08 3.89 -4.44
CA GLU A 6 6.25 2.53 -3.96
C GLU A 6 6.34 2.52 -2.42
N ILE A 7 5.53 1.67 -1.80
CA ILE A 7 5.50 1.45 -0.35
C ILE A 7 5.89 0.00 -0.09
N ASP A 8 7.11 -0.18 0.42
CA ASP A 8 7.64 -1.48 0.83
C ASP A 8 7.33 -1.76 2.31
N PHE A 9 6.42 -2.69 2.57
CA PHE A 9 6.02 -3.07 3.93
C PHE A 9 7.12 -3.77 4.73
N SER A 10 8.15 -4.33 4.09
CA SER A 10 9.28 -4.91 4.82
C SER A 10 10.02 -3.86 5.67
N THR A 11 9.85 -2.57 5.35
CA THR A 11 10.43 -1.44 6.08
C THR A 11 9.56 -0.93 7.25
N PHE A 12 8.39 -1.54 7.48
CA PHE A 12 7.44 -1.07 8.49
C PHE A 12 7.70 -1.68 9.87
N TYR A 13 8.50 -2.74 9.95
CA TYR A 13 8.83 -3.48 11.17
C TYR A 13 10.17 -4.21 10.99
N THR A 14 10.80 -4.61 12.10
CA THR A 14 12.14 -5.22 12.06
C THR A 14 12.15 -6.73 11.81
N SER A 15 11.07 -7.45 12.16
CA SER A 15 11.03 -8.92 12.02
C SER A 15 9.63 -9.41 11.64
N ASN A 16 8.68 -9.33 12.56
CA ASN A 16 7.30 -9.68 12.31
C ASN A 16 6.41 -8.45 12.50
N ALA A 17 5.47 -8.25 11.59
CA ALA A 17 4.39 -7.30 11.77
C ALA A 17 3.54 -7.71 12.98
N LYS A 18 3.18 -6.74 13.82
CA LYS A 18 2.33 -6.99 15.00
C LYS A 18 0.95 -6.39 14.80
N LEU A 19 -0.09 -7.16 15.09
CA LEU A 19 -1.47 -6.67 14.96
C LEU A 19 -1.75 -5.49 15.91
N SER A 20 -1.09 -5.45 17.07
CA SER A 20 -1.17 -4.33 18.02
C SER A 20 -0.61 -3.01 17.49
N GLU A 21 0.18 -3.05 16.42
CA GLU A 21 0.79 -1.88 15.77
C GLU A 21 0.07 -1.51 14.46
N LEU A 22 -1.05 -2.17 14.15
CA LEU A 22 -1.79 -2.02 12.88
C LEU A 22 -2.10 -0.56 12.55
N ASP A 23 -2.57 0.22 13.52
CA ASP A 23 -2.92 1.62 13.30
C ASP A 23 -1.70 2.45 12.89
N SER A 24 -0.52 2.17 13.47
CA SER A 24 0.73 2.84 13.11
C SER A 24 1.14 2.50 11.68
N TYR A 25 1.00 1.24 11.26
CA TYR A 25 1.29 0.84 9.89
C TYR A 25 0.35 1.51 8.88
N ILE A 26 -0.96 1.58 9.19
CA ILE A 26 -1.94 2.27 8.34
C ILE A 26 -1.60 3.76 8.22
N GLN A 27 -1.33 4.43 9.34
CA GLN A 27 -0.96 5.85 9.35
C GLN A 27 0.31 6.12 8.55
N LYS A 28 1.34 5.27 8.70
CA LYS A 28 2.58 5.37 7.93
C LYS A 28 2.32 5.23 6.44
N ALA A 29 1.53 4.23 6.03
CA ALA A 29 1.17 4.02 4.62
C ALA A 29 0.37 5.20 4.04
N GLN A 30 -0.64 5.71 4.77
CA GLN A 30 -1.43 6.87 4.35
C GLN A 30 -0.55 8.13 4.21
N THR A 31 0.39 8.34 5.13
CA THR A 31 1.32 9.47 5.08
C THR A 31 2.24 9.38 3.86
N LEU A 32 2.80 8.19 3.57
CA LEU A 32 3.65 7.97 2.40
C LEU A 32 2.87 8.10 1.09
N ALA A 33 1.64 7.59 1.04
CA ALA A 33 0.80 7.63 -0.14
C ALA A 33 0.39 9.07 -0.53
N GLY A 34 0.12 9.93 0.46
CA GLY A 34 -0.47 11.25 0.20
C GLY A 34 -1.86 11.13 -0.44
N GLU A 35 -2.25 12.14 -1.21
CA GLU A 35 -3.56 12.23 -1.86
C GLU A 35 -3.41 12.24 -3.39
N GLY A 36 -4.22 11.42 -4.08
CA GLY A 36 -4.32 11.40 -5.54
C GLY A 36 -3.16 10.76 -6.30
N ASN A 37 -2.22 10.12 -5.61
CA ASN A 37 -1.07 9.43 -6.23
C ASN A 37 -1.42 8.01 -6.68
N ASP A 38 -0.59 7.46 -7.56
CA ASP A 38 -0.61 6.05 -7.91
C ASP A 38 0.31 5.31 -6.95
N ILE A 39 -0.23 4.29 -6.28
CA ILE A 39 0.46 3.60 -5.20
C ILE A 39 0.77 2.17 -5.63
N ILE A 40 1.99 1.74 -5.34
CA ILE A 40 2.43 0.35 -5.48
C ILE A 40 2.75 -0.18 -4.08
N LEU A 41 2.01 -1.20 -3.63
CA LEU A 41 2.32 -1.92 -2.40
C LEU A 41 3.18 -3.14 -2.73
N THR A 42 4.29 -3.29 -2.01
CA THR A 42 5.25 -4.37 -2.19
C THR A 42 5.87 -4.80 -0.86
N GLY A 43 6.76 -5.78 -0.91
CA GLY A 43 7.54 -6.23 0.25
C GLY A 43 6.94 -7.42 0.98
N GLN A 44 7.77 -8.10 1.76
CA GLN A 44 7.32 -9.20 2.60
C GLN A 44 6.44 -8.66 3.72
N ALA A 45 5.16 -9.04 3.74
CA ALA A 45 4.21 -8.73 4.81
C ALA A 45 3.04 -9.72 4.88
N PRO A 46 2.40 -9.85 6.06
CA PRO A 46 1.23 -10.71 6.18
C PRO A 46 0.05 -10.13 5.38
N ILE A 47 -0.80 -11.04 4.88
CA ILE A 47 -1.94 -10.68 4.02
C ILE A 47 -2.87 -9.66 4.69
N TRP A 48 -3.09 -9.77 6.01
CA TRP A 48 -3.96 -8.83 6.72
C TRP A 48 -3.46 -7.38 6.66
N LEU A 49 -2.15 -7.15 6.58
CA LEU A 49 -1.59 -5.79 6.49
C LEU A 49 -1.88 -5.20 5.11
N TYR A 50 -1.68 -5.98 4.05
CA TYR A 50 -2.05 -5.61 2.69
C TYR A 50 -3.54 -5.25 2.59
N LEU A 51 -4.43 -6.09 3.11
CA LEU A 51 -5.87 -5.84 3.05
C LEU A 51 -6.27 -4.57 3.80
N LYS A 52 -5.75 -4.36 5.01
CA LYS A 52 -6.08 -3.19 5.82
C LYS A 52 -5.56 -1.89 5.20
N VAL A 53 -4.32 -1.89 4.71
CA VAL A 53 -3.75 -0.71 4.05
C VAL A 53 -4.42 -0.44 2.72
N ALA A 54 -4.68 -1.46 1.88
CA ALA A 54 -5.38 -1.28 0.62
C ALA A 54 -6.76 -0.65 0.82
N HIS A 55 -7.52 -1.12 1.81
CA HIS A 55 -8.80 -0.51 2.18
C HIS A 55 -8.64 0.95 2.64
N ALA A 56 -7.67 1.23 3.52
CA ALA A 56 -7.41 2.57 4.02
C ALA A 56 -6.93 3.57 2.94
N LEU A 57 -6.42 3.06 1.82
CA LEU A 57 -5.98 3.86 0.66
C LEU A 57 -7.05 3.98 -0.44
N HIS A 58 -8.15 3.23 -0.40
CA HIS A 58 -9.16 3.21 -1.47
C HIS A 58 -9.79 4.59 -1.75
N GLY A 59 -9.87 5.47 -0.75
CA GLY A 59 -10.35 6.85 -0.92
C GLY A 59 -9.25 7.92 -1.00
N LYS A 60 -7.97 7.52 -1.03
CA LYS A 60 -6.81 8.43 -1.00
C LYS A 60 -5.93 8.29 -2.22
N ALA A 61 -5.65 7.06 -2.63
CA ALA A 61 -4.90 6.77 -3.84
C ALA A 61 -5.82 6.89 -5.06
N ARG A 62 -5.29 7.40 -6.16
CA ARG A 62 -5.98 7.35 -7.45
C ARG A 62 -6.00 5.92 -7.99
N LYS A 63 -4.87 5.23 -7.87
CA LYS A 63 -4.67 3.86 -8.35
C LYS A 63 -3.88 3.08 -7.32
N LEU A 64 -4.19 1.80 -7.14
CA LEU A 64 -3.44 0.92 -6.26
C LEU A 64 -3.04 -0.36 -6.99
N ILE A 65 -1.76 -0.67 -6.96
CA ILE A 65 -1.15 -1.87 -7.54
C ILE A 65 -0.52 -2.67 -6.41
N PHE A 66 -0.72 -3.98 -6.43
CA PHE A 66 0.09 -4.93 -5.67
C PHE A 66 1.22 -5.45 -6.55
N ARG A 67 2.45 -5.40 -6.06
CA ARG A 67 3.63 -5.91 -6.76
C ARG A 67 4.26 -7.05 -5.99
N SER A 68 4.49 -8.17 -6.66
CA SER A 68 5.29 -9.27 -6.11
C SER A 68 6.27 -9.84 -7.15
N PRO A 69 7.37 -10.48 -6.72
CA PRO A 69 8.30 -11.15 -7.64
C PRO A 69 7.65 -12.28 -8.46
N VAL A 70 6.54 -12.84 -7.99
CA VAL A 70 5.88 -14.00 -8.61
C VAL A 70 4.82 -13.57 -9.63
N THR A 71 3.99 -12.59 -9.27
CA THR A 71 2.87 -12.15 -10.09
C THR A 71 3.17 -10.92 -10.94
N GLY A 72 4.27 -10.22 -10.66
CA GLY A 72 4.47 -8.85 -11.15
C GLY A 72 3.41 -7.91 -10.59
N ASP A 73 3.01 -6.93 -11.41
CA ASP A 73 2.02 -5.92 -11.04
C ASP A 73 0.60 -6.44 -11.24
N VAL A 74 -0.17 -6.38 -10.16
CA VAL A 74 -1.60 -6.70 -10.15
C VAL A 74 -2.36 -5.45 -9.76
N LEU A 75 -3.20 -4.94 -10.66
CA LEU A 75 -4.08 -3.82 -10.38
C LEU A 75 -5.13 -4.24 -9.34
N ILE A 76 -5.23 -3.48 -8.25
CA ILE A 76 -6.24 -3.70 -7.19
C ILE A 76 -7.45 -2.81 -7.44
N PHE A 77 -7.22 -1.52 -7.70
CA PHE A 77 -8.25 -0.59 -8.15
C PHE A 77 -7.66 0.55 -8.96
N ASP A 78 -8.51 1.19 -9.76
CA ASP A 78 -8.19 2.37 -10.55
C ASP A 78 -9.38 3.34 -10.56
N HIS A 79 -9.18 4.54 -10.04
CA HIS A 79 -10.14 5.65 -10.07
C HIS A 79 -9.73 6.73 -11.07
N SER A 80 -8.83 6.40 -12.02
CA SER A 80 -8.49 7.32 -13.12
C SER A 80 -9.76 7.60 -13.95
N PRO A 81 -10.13 8.88 -14.17
CA PRO A 81 -11.29 9.25 -14.98
C PRO A 81 -11.08 9.10 -16.49
N ASP A 82 -9.84 8.87 -16.90
CA ASP A 82 -9.31 8.74 -18.26
C ASP A 82 -9.26 7.29 -18.78
#